data_AF-A0AAD6QJJ0-F1
#
_entry.id   AF-A0AAD6QJJ0-F1
#
_cell.length_a   1.000
_cell.length_b   1.000
_cell.length_c   1.000
_cell.angle_alpha   90.00
_cell.angle_beta   90.00
_cell.angle_gamma   90.00
#
_symmetry.space_group_name_H-M   'P 1'
#
loop_
_entity.id
_entity.type
_entity.pdbx_description
1 polymer ?
#
loop_
_entity_poly.entity_id
_entity_poly.type
_entity_poly.pdbx_seq_one_letter_code
_entity_poly.pdbx_strand_id
1 'polypeptide(L)'
;MVAFGTIKTPVLSFKVLKLPSSKIEGSRQLKCKASKMELTITQPDDWHLHLRDGELLQAVVPHSASFFGRAIVMPNLKPPITSTAAAVAYRESILKALPADSDFSPLMTLYLTDTTSPREIKLARESGVVFAVKLYPAGATTNSQDGVTDLFGKCLPVLEEMAGQNMPLLVHGEVTDPNVDVFDREKVFIDTILQPLIQRLPQLKVVMEHITTMEAVRFVESCSYGMLAHLHELILLFLP
;
A
#
# COMPACT_ATOMS: atom_id res chain seq x y z
N MET A 1 -44.70 -29.65 -0.52
CA MET A 1 -46.01 -29.00 -0.25
C MET A 1 -45.73 -27.71 0.49
N VAL A 2 -45.71 -26.59 -0.24
CA VAL A 2 -45.46 -25.25 0.29
C VAL A 2 -46.79 -24.50 0.27
N ALA A 3 -47.24 -24.03 1.44
CA ALA A 3 -48.47 -23.27 1.58
C ALA A 3 -48.19 -21.77 1.44
N PHE A 4 -48.72 -21.13 0.40
CA PHE A 4 -48.75 -19.68 0.23
C PHE A 4 -50.09 -19.15 0.77
N GLY A 5 -50.04 -18.37 1.85
CA GLY A 5 -51.18 -17.61 2.37
C GLY A 5 -51.28 -16.24 1.68
N THR A 6 -52.46 -15.95 1.14
CA THR A 6 -52.82 -14.69 0.46
C THR A 6 -53.19 -13.61 1.48
N ILE A 7 -52.48 -12.48 1.46
CA ILE A 7 -52.82 -11.28 2.24
C ILE A 7 -53.67 -10.35 1.36
N LYS A 8 -54.90 -10.06 1.81
CA LYS A 8 -55.82 -9.09 1.19
C LYS A 8 -55.51 -7.68 1.69
N THR A 9 -55.23 -6.76 0.78
CA THR A 9 -55.08 -5.32 1.06
C THR A 9 -56.46 -4.62 1.12
N PRO A 10 -56.75 -3.79 2.14
CA PRO A 10 -57.97 -2.99 2.16
C PRO A 10 -57.81 -1.72 1.32
N VAL A 11 -58.83 -1.39 0.53
CA VAL A 11 -58.92 -0.15 -0.25
C VAL A 11 -59.61 0.91 0.61
N LEU A 12 -58.86 1.92 1.07
CA LEU A 12 -59.43 3.13 1.67
C LEU A 12 -59.85 4.12 0.57
N SER A 13 -61.14 4.47 0.56
CA SER A 13 -61.68 5.47 -0.35
C SER A 13 -61.53 6.87 0.26
N PHE A 14 -60.68 7.72 -0.34
CA PHE A 14 -60.50 9.11 0.08
C PHE A 14 -61.44 10.05 -0.69
N LYS A 15 -62.27 10.81 0.03
CA LYS A 15 -63.06 11.91 -0.52
C LYS A 15 -62.13 13.05 -0.95
N VAL A 16 -62.21 13.44 -2.21
CA VAL A 16 -61.49 14.62 -2.75
C VAL A 16 -62.19 15.89 -2.26
N LEU A 17 -61.54 16.62 -1.35
CA LEU A 17 -61.89 18.02 -1.07
C LEU A 17 -61.36 18.90 -2.21
N LYS A 18 -62.24 19.59 -2.92
CA LYS A 18 -61.88 20.67 -3.86
C LYS A 18 -61.44 21.89 -3.05
N LEU A 19 -60.15 22.21 -3.08
CA LEU A 19 -59.60 23.48 -2.61
C LEU A 19 -59.70 24.54 -3.73
N PRO A 20 -60.00 25.80 -3.41
CA PRO A 20 -60.15 26.86 -4.41
C PRO A 20 -58.79 27.24 -5.01
N SER A 21 -58.72 27.28 -6.33
CA SER A 21 -57.57 27.74 -7.11
C SER A 21 -57.39 29.25 -6.96
N SER A 22 -56.62 29.66 -5.96
CA SER A 22 -56.01 30.99 -5.92
C SER A 22 -54.69 30.96 -6.68
N LYS A 23 -54.51 31.94 -7.56
CA LYS A 23 -53.33 32.09 -8.43
C LYS A 23 -52.09 32.26 -7.55
N ILE A 24 -51.18 31.29 -7.59
CA ILE A 24 -49.80 31.49 -7.13
C ILE A 24 -49.05 32.11 -8.31
N GLU A 25 -48.98 33.43 -8.31
CA GLU A 25 -48.02 34.18 -9.12
C GLU A 25 -46.60 33.91 -8.61
N GLY A 26 -45.69 33.56 -9.53
CA GLY A 26 -44.26 33.56 -9.30
C GLY A 26 -43.69 32.25 -8.74
N SER A 27 -43.41 31.30 -9.63
CA SER A 27 -42.40 30.28 -9.37
C SER A 27 -41.02 30.95 -9.27
N ARG A 28 -40.67 31.47 -8.09
CA ARG A 28 -39.26 31.64 -7.76
C ARG A 28 -38.69 30.23 -7.67
N GLN A 29 -38.10 29.75 -8.77
CA GLN A 29 -37.11 28.69 -8.71
C GLN A 29 -36.05 29.14 -7.70
N LEU A 30 -36.16 28.65 -6.47
CA LEU A 30 -35.04 28.61 -5.55
C LEU A 30 -34.01 27.70 -6.23
N LYS A 31 -33.12 28.31 -7.02
CA LYS A 31 -31.87 27.68 -7.43
C LYS A 31 -31.10 27.45 -6.13
N CYS A 32 -31.30 26.28 -5.53
CA CYS A 32 -30.42 25.80 -4.49
C CYS A 32 -29.07 25.59 -5.19
N LYS A 33 -28.20 26.59 -5.09
CA LYS A 33 -26.81 26.51 -5.55
C LYS A 33 -26.19 25.47 -4.62
N ALA A 34 -26.15 24.21 -5.05
CA ALA A 34 -25.35 23.20 -4.38
C ALA A 34 -23.92 23.74 -4.41
N SER A 35 -23.46 24.25 -3.28
CA SER A 35 -22.09 24.70 -3.10
C SER A 35 -21.22 23.45 -3.24
N LYS A 36 -20.44 23.35 -4.31
CA LYS A 36 -19.42 22.30 -4.46
C LYS A 36 -18.49 22.43 -3.26
N MET A 37 -18.43 21.41 -2.41
CA MET A 37 -17.39 21.34 -1.38
C MET A 37 -16.07 21.04 -2.08
N GLU A 38 -15.08 21.88 -1.84
CA GLU A 38 -13.75 21.79 -2.42
C GLU A 38 -12.75 21.66 -1.27
N LEU A 39 -11.83 20.70 -1.41
CA LEU A 39 -10.73 20.47 -0.49
C LEU A 39 -9.43 20.57 -1.28
N THR A 40 -8.58 21.53 -0.92
CA THR A 40 -7.23 21.66 -1.47
C THR A 40 -6.25 21.03 -0.48
N ILE A 41 -5.45 20.09 -0.97
CA ILE A 41 -4.37 19.45 -0.22
C ILE A 41 -3.05 19.64 -0.96
N THR A 42 -1.93 19.51 -0.23
CA THR A 42 -0.62 19.37 -0.89
C THR A 42 -0.63 18.10 -1.73
N GLN A 43 0.05 18.11 -2.88
CA GLN A 43 0.15 16.95 -3.76
C GLN A 43 0.64 15.73 -2.94
N PRO A 44 -0.12 14.63 -2.91
CA PRO A 44 0.23 13.46 -2.11
C PRO A 44 1.29 12.60 -2.80
N ASP A 45 1.77 11.58 -2.08
CA ASP A 45 2.63 10.51 -2.59
C ASP A 45 1.98 9.15 -2.31
N ASP A 46 2.31 8.14 -3.12
CA ASP A 46 1.85 6.77 -2.94
C ASP A 46 2.97 5.87 -2.39
N TRP A 47 2.92 5.56 -1.11
CA TRP A 47 3.98 4.79 -0.43
C TRP A 47 3.92 3.27 -0.68
N HIS A 48 3.01 2.77 -1.51
CA HIS A 48 2.98 1.35 -1.90
C HIS A 48 2.30 1.12 -3.26
N LEU A 49 3.09 1.14 -4.34
CA LEU A 49 2.56 1.06 -5.71
C LEU A 49 3.10 -0.13 -6.51
N HIS A 50 2.22 -0.80 -7.24
CA HIS A 50 2.54 -1.88 -8.19
C HIS A 50 2.31 -1.41 -9.63
N LEU A 51 3.38 -1.07 -10.35
CA LEU A 51 3.29 -0.57 -11.74
C LEU A 51 3.35 -1.66 -12.83
N ARG A 52 3.71 -2.90 -12.48
CA ARG A 52 3.89 -4.03 -13.42
C ARG A 52 4.93 -3.68 -14.51
N ASP A 53 4.91 -4.36 -15.66
CA ASP A 53 5.88 -4.11 -16.73
C ASP A 53 5.20 -4.17 -18.11
N GLY A 54 5.91 -3.73 -19.15
CA GLY A 54 5.45 -3.75 -20.54
C GLY A 54 4.19 -2.93 -20.78
N GLU A 55 3.21 -3.50 -21.49
CA GLU A 55 1.95 -2.82 -21.83
C GLU A 55 1.15 -2.40 -20.59
N LEU A 56 1.20 -3.19 -19.52
CA LEU A 56 0.51 -2.84 -18.27
C LEU A 56 1.13 -1.61 -17.63
N LEU A 57 2.46 -1.49 -17.61
CA LEU A 57 3.16 -0.30 -17.12
C LEU A 57 2.69 0.95 -17.88
N GLN A 58 2.67 0.88 -19.22
CA GLN A 58 2.22 1.99 -20.07
C GLN A 58 0.76 2.38 -19.80
N ALA A 59 -0.09 1.40 -19.49
CA ALA A 59 -1.49 1.64 -19.18
C ALA A 59 -1.68 2.28 -17.79
N VAL A 60 -0.92 1.87 -16.77
CA VAL A 60 -1.20 2.25 -15.37
C VAL A 60 -0.41 3.47 -14.89
N VAL A 61 0.83 3.67 -15.34
CA VAL A 61 1.68 4.75 -14.81
C VAL A 61 1.10 6.16 -15.01
N PRO A 62 0.44 6.51 -16.13
CA PRO A 62 -0.13 7.85 -16.29
C PRO A 62 -1.23 8.16 -15.28
N HIS A 63 -1.96 7.13 -14.82
CA HIS A 63 -2.98 7.30 -13.78
C HIS A 63 -2.37 7.69 -12.44
N SER A 64 -1.30 7.01 -12.00
CA SER A 64 -0.60 7.36 -10.76
C SER A 64 0.05 8.75 -10.84
N ALA A 65 0.73 9.04 -11.95
CA ALA A 65 1.42 10.31 -12.18
C ALA A 65 0.47 11.53 -12.25
N SER A 66 -0.82 11.31 -12.54
CA SER A 66 -1.82 12.40 -12.57
C SER A 66 -2.19 12.94 -11.18
N PHE A 67 -1.91 12.19 -10.11
CA PHE A 67 -2.33 12.54 -8.75
C PHE A 67 -1.19 12.60 -7.74
N PHE A 68 -0.17 11.76 -7.90
CA PHE A 68 0.91 11.63 -6.93
C PHE A 68 2.19 12.27 -7.45
N GLY A 69 2.96 12.90 -6.55
CA GLY A 69 4.28 13.44 -6.87
C GLY A 69 5.36 12.35 -6.88
N ARG A 70 5.25 11.38 -5.97
CA ARG A 70 6.20 10.27 -5.85
C ARG A 70 5.47 8.97 -5.54
N ALA A 71 6.12 7.84 -5.81
CA ALA A 71 5.64 6.56 -5.30
C ALA A 71 6.76 5.59 -4.97
N ILE A 72 6.58 4.79 -3.91
CA ILE A 72 7.42 3.61 -3.64
C ILE A 72 6.97 2.48 -4.55
N VAL A 73 7.83 2.11 -5.50
CA VAL A 73 7.53 1.10 -6.52
C VAL A 73 7.97 -0.26 -6.02
N MET A 74 7.00 -1.17 -5.90
CA MET A 74 7.20 -2.53 -5.40
C MET A 74 7.95 -3.42 -6.41
N PRO A 75 8.80 -4.37 -5.95
CA PRO A 75 9.80 -5.01 -6.80
C PRO A 75 9.41 -6.42 -7.31
N ASN A 76 8.17 -6.85 -7.08
CA ASN A 76 7.68 -8.21 -7.36
C ASN A 76 7.25 -8.42 -8.84
N LEU A 77 8.10 -7.99 -9.77
CA LEU A 77 8.00 -8.34 -11.19
C LEU A 77 8.32 -9.84 -11.43
N LYS A 78 8.29 -10.27 -12.70
CA LYS A 78 8.78 -11.59 -13.12
C LYS A 78 9.88 -11.42 -14.19
N PRO A 79 11.16 -11.68 -13.86
CA PRO A 79 11.70 -12.01 -12.52
C PRO A 79 11.61 -10.82 -11.54
N PRO A 80 11.70 -11.06 -10.21
CA PRO A 80 11.70 -9.99 -9.22
C PRO A 80 12.95 -9.12 -9.34
N ILE A 81 12.85 -7.87 -8.88
CA ILE A 81 13.94 -6.90 -8.92
C ILE A 81 14.83 -7.11 -7.70
N THR A 82 15.89 -7.89 -7.84
CA THR A 82 16.80 -8.27 -6.74
C THR A 82 18.16 -7.57 -6.79
N SER A 83 18.39 -6.71 -7.78
CA SER A 83 19.64 -5.97 -7.93
C SER A 83 19.40 -4.50 -8.26
N THR A 84 20.36 -3.66 -7.86
CA THR A 84 20.41 -2.23 -8.11
C THR A 84 20.37 -1.94 -9.60
N ALA A 85 21.11 -2.71 -10.41
CA ALA A 85 21.11 -2.57 -11.86
C ALA A 85 19.72 -2.79 -12.46
N ALA A 86 18.99 -3.81 -11.99
CA ALA A 86 17.61 -4.07 -12.41
C ALA A 86 16.65 -2.96 -11.96
N ALA A 87 16.82 -2.44 -10.74
CA ALA A 87 16.02 -1.33 -10.23
C ALA A 87 16.22 -0.05 -11.06
N VAL A 88 17.47 0.27 -11.42
CA VAL A 88 17.79 1.40 -12.30
C VAL A 88 17.17 1.20 -13.68
N ALA A 89 17.34 0.02 -14.29
CA ALA A 89 16.76 -0.26 -15.60
C ALA A 89 15.23 -0.13 -15.59
N TYR A 90 14.57 -0.64 -14.56
CA TYR A 90 13.11 -0.54 -14.43
C TYR A 90 12.65 0.89 -14.18
N ARG A 91 13.38 1.68 -13.38
CA ARG A 91 13.13 3.13 -13.24
C ARG A 91 13.14 3.84 -14.59
N GLU A 92 14.16 3.58 -15.42
CA GLU A 92 14.24 4.17 -16.75
C GLU A 92 13.06 3.76 -17.66
N SER A 93 12.58 2.52 -17.54
CA SER A 93 11.35 2.08 -18.23
C SER A 93 10.11 2.84 -17.75
N ILE A 94 9.98 3.05 -16.43
CA ILE A 94 8.87 3.84 -15.85
C ILE A 94 8.92 5.27 -16.38
N LEU A 95 10.08 5.92 -16.33
CA LEU A 95 10.24 7.31 -16.80
C LEU A 95 9.91 7.47 -18.28
N LYS A 96 10.23 6.48 -19.12
CA LYS A 96 9.86 6.48 -20.55
C LYS A 96 8.36 6.30 -20.80
N ALA A 97 7.65 5.68 -19.87
CA ALA A 97 6.20 5.47 -19.96
C ALA A 97 5.40 6.65 -19.40
N LEU A 98 6.06 7.63 -18.78
CA LEU A 98 5.39 8.83 -18.25
C LEU A 98 4.94 9.78 -19.39
N PRO A 99 3.84 10.53 -19.17
CA PRO A 99 3.52 11.69 -19.99
C PRO A 99 4.67 12.71 -20.01
N ALA A 100 4.83 13.44 -21.12
CA ALA A 100 5.97 14.33 -21.35
C ALA A 100 6.17 15.41 -20.26
N ASP A 101 5.08 15.89 -19.65
CA ASP A 101 5.09 16.95 -18.63
C ASP A 101 4.93 16.41 -17.19
N SER A 102 5.13 15.11 -16.98
CA SER A 102 5.00 14.48 -15.68
C SER A 102 6.19 14.81 -14.76
N ASP A 103 5.90 15.23 -13.54
CA ASP A 103 6.87 15.43 -12.44
C ASP A 103 6.99 14.21 -11.50
N PHE A 104 6.24 13.15 -11.78
CA PHE A 104 6.23 11.91 -11.00
C PHE A 104 7.62 11.29 -10.79
N SER A 105 7.96 11.01 -9.52
CA SER A 105 9.22 10.37 -9.13
C SER A 105 9.00 8.93 -8.62
N PRO A 106 9.42 7.91 -9.38
CA PRO A 106 9.42 6.53 -8.90
C PRO A 106 10.60 6.29 -7.95
N LEU A 107 10.28 5.92 -6.70
CA LEU A 107 11.22 5.55 -5.64
C LEU A 107 11.36 4.02 -5.62
N MET A 108 12.48 3.50 -6.12
CA MET A 108 12.61 2.08 -6.39
C MET A 108 12.87 1.28 -5.11
N THR A 109 12.50 0.00 -5.14
CA THR A 109 12.80 -0.94 -4.06
C THR A 109 13.47 -2.19 -4.60
N LEU A 110 14.12 -2.95 -3.71
CA LEU A 110 14.61 -4.30 -4.01
C LEU A 110 13.74 -5.36 -3.35
N TYR A 111 13.59 -6.49 -4.03
CA TYR A 111 12.96 -7.68 -3.50
C TYR A 111 13.98 -8.44 -2.64
N LEU A 112 13.69 -8.64 -1.34
CA LEU A 112 14.57 -9.39 -0.45
C LEU A 112 14.49 -10.89 -0.75
N THR A 113 15.65 -11.52 -0.89
CA THR A 113 15.78 -12.97 -1.07
C THR A 113 16.80 -13.54 -0.09
N ASP A 114 16.77 -14.86 0.09
CA ASP A 114 17.78 -15.62 0.85
C ASP A 114 19.23 -15.41 0.36
N THR A 115 19.40 -14.99 -0.89
CA THR A 115 20.71 -14.79 -1.55
C THR A 115 21.08 -13.33 -1.74
N THR A 116 20.24 -12.40 -1.27
CA THR A 116 20.58 -10.98 -1.29
C THR A 116 21.86 -10.78 -0.47
N SER A 117 22.80 -10.00 -0.99
CA SER A 117 24.08 -9.79 -0.31
C SER A 117 24.11 -8.43 0.40
N PRO A 118 24.82 -8.29 1.53
CA PRO A 118 25.05 -6.98 2.15
C PRO A 118 25.69 -5.97 1.18
N ARG A 119 26.55 -6.44 0.27
CA ARG A 119 27.15 -5.60 -0.76
C ARG A 119 26.09 -4.97 -1.67
N GLU A 120 25.02 -5.69 -1.98
CA GLU A 120 23.92 -5.17 -2.80
C GLU A 120 23.22 -4.00 -2.12
N ILE A 121 23.07 -4.03 -0.78
CA ILE A 121 22.47 -2.92 -0.01
C ILE A 121 23.32 -1.66 -0.08
N LYS A 122 24.65 -1.79 -0.03
CA LYS A 122 25.58 -0.65 -0.21
C LYS A 122 25.44 -0.04 -1.60
N LEU A 123 25.47 -0.87 -2.64
CA LEU A 123 25.30 -0.43 -4.02
C LEU A 123 23.94 0.25 -4.23
N ALA A 124 22.89 -0.32 -3.66
CA ALA A 124 21.55 0.22 -3.71
C ALA A 124 21.49 1.62 -3.09
N ARG A 125 22.08 1.80 -1.90
CA ARG A 125 22.13 3.10 -1.22
C ARG A 125 22.96 4.13 -1.98
N GLU A 126 24.14 3.74 -2.46
CA GLU A 126 25.04 4.58 -3.24
C GLU A 126 24.42 5.04 -4.58
N SER A 127 23.53 4.25 -5.16
CA SER A 127 22.86 4.60 -6.43
C SER A 127 21.95 5.83 -6.34
N GLY A 128 21.43 6.15 -5.15
CA GLY A 128 20.39 7.17 -4.97
C GLY A 128 19.04 6.85 -5.61
N VAL A 129 18.88 5.65 -6.21
CA VAL A 129 17.66 5.21 -6.91
C VAL A 129 16.81 4.27 -6.05
N VAL A 130 17.46 3.43 -5.24
CA VAL A 130 16.78 2.48 -4.35
C VAL A 130 16.59 3.11 -2.97
N PHE A 131 15.35 3.12 -2.52
CA PHE A 131 14.94 3.76 -1.26
C PHE A 131 14.63 2.76 -0.15
N ALA A 132 14.24 1.53 -0.48
CA ALA A 132 13.93 0.50 0.52
C ALA A 132 14.07 -0.92 -0.03
N VAL A 133 14.00 -1.90 0.86
CA VAL A 133 13.96 -3.33 0.49
C VAL A 133 12.65 -3.93 1.00
N LYS A 134 11.96 -4.69 0.14
CA LYS A 134 10.68 -5.31 0.43
C LYS A 134 10.84 -6.79 0.77
N LEU A 135 10.42 -7.16 1.97
CA LEU A 135 10.25 -8.53 2.42
C LEU A 135 8.87 -9.05 2.03
N TYR A 136 8.89 -10.16 1.29
CA TYR A 136 7.74 -11.04 1.10
C TYR A 136 8.06 -12.40 1.72
N PRO A 137 7.28 -12.89 2.69
CA PRO A 137 7.37 -14.28 3.12
C PRO A 137 7.10 -15.20 1.92
N ALA A 138 7.89 -16.26 1.78
CA ALA A 138 7.79 -17.15 0.63
C ALA A 138 6.37 -17.72 0.47
N GLY A 139 5.76 -17.46 -0.68
CA GLY A 139 4.41 -17.93 -1.02
C GLY A 139 3.25 -17.12 -0.43
N ALA A 140 3.48 -15.98 0.23
CA ALA A 140 2.43 -15.18 0.87
C ALA A 140 1.49 -14.50 -0.13
N THR A 141 2.03 -14.07 -1.26
CA THR A 141 1.29 -13.25 -2.24
C THR A 141 1.77 -13.47 -3.67
N THR A 142 1.21 -12.71 -4.61
CA THR A 142 1.55 -12.76 -6.04
C THR A 142 3.05 -12.56 -6.26
N ASN A 143 3.67 -13.51 -6.96
CA ASN A 143 5.09 -13.56 -7.32
C ASN A 143 6.05 -13.65 -6.13
N SER A 144 5.60 -14.22 -5.01
CA SER A 144 6.41 -14.36 -3.80
C SER A 144 7.14 -15.71 -3.66
N GLN A 145 7.19 -16.53 -4.71
CA GLN A 145 7.81 -17.86 -4.66
C GLN A 145 9.31 -17.79 -4.36
N ASP A 146 9.98 -16.74 -4.82
CA ASP A 146 11.40 -16.47 -4.57
C ASP A 146 11.63 -15.65 -3.28
N GLY A 147 10.62 -15.59 -2.40
CA GLY A 147 10.64 -14.92 -1.10
C GLY A 147 11.61 -15.54 -0.09
N VAL A 148 11.70 -14.88 1.07
CA VAL A 148 12.59 -15.31 2.16
C VAL A 148 12.05 -16.56 2.83
N THR A 149 12.92 -17.55 3.05
CA THR A 149 12.58 -18.79 3.78
C THR A 149 13.05 -18.77 5.23
N ASP A 150 14.14 -18.05 5.52
CA ASP A 150 14.70 -17.93 6.87
C ASP A 150 15.25 -16.52 7.09
N LEU A 151 14.42 -15.67 7.71
CA LEU A 151 14.75 -14.27 7.95
C LEU A 151 15.90 -14.10 8.97
N PHE A 152 15.94 -14.94 10.00
CA PHE A 152 16.88 -14.78 11.12
C PHE A 152 18.21 -15.50 10.91
N GLY A 153 18.25 -16.52 10.05
CA GLY A 153 19.49 -17.21 9.67
C GLY A 153 20.12 -16.64 8.41
N LYS A 154 19.40 -16.62 7.28
CA LYS A 154 19.97 -16.27 5.97
C LYS A 154 20.00 -14.77 5.71
N CYS A 155 18.93 -14.06 6.08
CA CYS A 155 18.83 -12.63 5.77
C CYS A 155 19.44 -11.71 6.82
N LEU A 156 19.78 -12.21 8.02
CA LEU A 156 20.28 -11.37 9.10
C LEU A 156 21.47 -10.48 8.71
N PRO A 157 22.52 -10.96 8.01
CA PRO A 157 23.63 -10.09 7.60
C PRO A 157 23.19 -8.94 6.67
N VAL A 158 22.18 -9.17 5.83
CA VAL A 158 21.61 -8.13 4.96
C VAL A 158 20.82 -7.12 5.77
N LEU A 159 20.04 -7.57 6.76
CA LEU A 159 19.26 -6.71 7.64
C LEU A 159 20.15 -5.83 8.52
N GLU A 160 21.28 -6.36 9.00
CA GLU A 160 22.29 -5.59 9.73
C GLU A 160 22.92 -4.50 8.84
N GLU A 161 23.23 -4.83 7.59
CA GLU A 161 23.74 -3.83 6.63
C GLU A 161 22.67 -2.78 6.28
N MET A 162 21.40 -3.18 6.13
CA MET A 162 20.30 -2.23 5.94
C MET A 162 20.20 -1.25 7.10
N ALA A 163 20.31 -1.72 8.35
CA ALA A 163 20.35 -0.84 9.51
C ALA A 163 21.56 0.12 9.46
N GLY A 164 22.74 -0.37 9.08
CA GLY A 164 23.95 0.45 8.91
C GLY A 164 23.84 1.52 7.81
N GLN A 165 23.11 1.23 6.74
CA GLN A 165 22.85 2.17 5.64
C GLN A 165 21.61 3.04 5.84
N ASN A 166 20.89 2.88 6.97
CA ASN A 166 19.59 3.53 7.22
C ASN A 166 18.57 3.24 6.10
N MET A 167 18.64 2.02 5.53
CA MET A 167 17.77 1.53 4.46
C MET A 167 16.55 0.84 5.09
N PRO A 168 15.32 1.36 4.89
CA PRO A 168 14.11 0.78 5.46
C PRO A 168 13.81 -0.62 4.92
N LEU A 169 13.29 -1.48 5.80
CA LEU A 169 12.66 -2.75 5.45
C LEU A 169 11.15 -2.56 5.37
N LEU A 170 10.57 -2.78 4.20
CA LEU A 170 9.13 -2.85 4.01
C LEU A 170 8.68 -4.29 4.20
N VAL A 171 7.69 -4.59 5.04
CA VAL A 171 7.28 -5.97 5.32
C VAL A 171 5.84 -6.24 4.88
N HIS A 172 5.65 -7.28 4.07
CA HIS A 172 4.34 -7.91 3.91
C HIS A 172 4.08 -8.78 5.15
N GLY A 173 3.29 -8.26 6.08
CA GLY A 173 3.20 -8.81 7.43
C GLY A 173 2.24 -9.99 7.61
N GLU A 174 2.39 -11.07 6.85
CA GLU A 174 1.55 -12.27 6.98
C GLU A 174 2.39 -13.56 6.94
N VAL A 175 2.12 -14.50 7.84
CA VAL A 175 2.70 -15.85 7.73
C VAL A 175 2.00 -16.68 6.65
N THR A 176 2.67 -17.72 6.15
CA THR A 176 2.16 -18.58 5.07
C THR A 176 1.86 -20.00 5.52
N ASP A 177 1.94 -20.27 6.81
CA ASP A 177 1.65 -21.59 7.39
C ASP A 177 0.21 -22.02 7.02
N PRO A 178 0.03 -23.17 6.36
CA PRO A 178 -1.29 -23.66 5.97
C PRO A 178 -2.18 -24.04 7.17
N ASN A 179 -1.60 -24.19 8.38
CA ASN A 179 -2.34 -24.48 9.60
C ASN A 179 -2.84 -23.21 10.32
N VAL A 180 -2.45 -22.02 9.86
CA VAL A 180 -2.91 -20.73 10.39
C VAL A 180 -4.04 -20.21 9.51
N ASP A 181 -5.18 -19.90 10.15
CA ASP A 181 -6.32 -19.28 9.48
C ASP A 181 -5.91 -17.95 8.84
N VAL A 182 -6.43 -17.66 7.65
CA VAL A 182 -6.05 -16.47 6.88
C VAL A 182 -6.26 -15.17 7.67
N PHE A 183 -7.28 -15.10 8.54
CA PHE A 183 -7.57 -13.93 9.36
C PHE A 183 -6.61 -13.75 10.55
N ASP A 184 -5.89 -14.81 10.92
CA ASP A 184 -4.92 -14.79 12.02
C ASP A 184 -3.48 -14.58 11.54
N ARG A 185 -3.22 -14.66 10.23
CA ARG A 185 -1.85 -14.62 9.66
C ARG A 185 -1.08 -13.35 9.99
N GLU A 186 -1.76 -12.21 10.00
CA GLU A 186 -1.14 -10.91 10.31
C GLU A 186 -0.71 -10.84 11.77
N LYS A 187 -1.57 -11.27 12.68
CA LYS A 187 -1.28 -11.35 14.11
C LYS A 187 -0.13 -12.31 14.40
N VAL A 188 -0.17 -13.51 13.82
CA VAL A 188 0.91 -14.50 14.00
C VAL A 188 2.24 -13.97 13.46
N PHE A 189 2.24 -13.22 12.36
CA PHE A 189 3.44 -12.58 11.84
C PHE A 189 4.04 -11.57 12.83
N ILE A 190 3.18 -10.75 13.46
CA ILE A 190 3.62 -9.80 14.49
C ILE A 190 4.34 -10.53 15.63
N ASP A 191 3.68 -11.55 16.19
CA ASP A 191 4.15 -12.25 17.37
C ASP A 191 5.44 -13.05 17.10
N THR A 192 5.54 -13.69 15.93
CA THR A 192 6.60 -14.66 15.64
C THR A 192 7.77 -14.12 14.84
N ILE A 193 7.57 -13.03 14.08
CA ILE A 193 8.59 -12.49 13.16
C ILE A 193 8.87 -11.03 13.48
N LEU A 194 7.85 -10.17 13.43
CA LEU A 194 8.07 -8.72 13.47
C LEU A 194 8.59 -8.23 14.82
N GLN A 195 7.92 -8.62 15.91
CA GLN A 195 8.36 -8.25 17.26
C GLN A 195 9.77 -8.78 17.58
N PRO A 196 10.11 -10.06 17.32
CA PRO A 196 11.49 -10.54 17.50
C PRO A 196 12.52 -9.82 16.62
N LEU A 197 12.16 -9.47 15.37
CA LEU A 197 13.05 -8.72 14.48
C LEU A 197 13.43 -7.36 15.07
N ILE A 198 12.44 -6.61 15.54
CA ILE A 198 12.64 -5.27 16.07
C ILE A 198 13.42 -5.30 17.39
N GLN A 199 13.19 -6.31 18.23
CA GLN A 199 13.97 -6.51 19.44
C GLN A 199 15.44 -6.83 19.14
N ARG A 200 15.69 -7.60 18.07
CA ARG A 200 17.05 -8.00 17.67
C ARG A 200 17.81 -6.91 16.94
N LEU A 201 17.13 -6.13 16.11
CA LEU A 201 17.69 -5.05 15.30
C LEU A 201 16.92 -3.73 15.55
N PRO A 202 17.05 -3.12 16.74
CA PRO A 202 16.28 -1.93 17.09
C PRO A 202 16.60 -0.69 16.24
N GLN A 203 17.75 -0.70 15.54
CA GLN A 203 18.17 0.37 14.62
C GLN A 203 17.59 0.19 13.21
N LEU A 204 17.03 -0.98 12.88
CA LEU A 204 16.43 -1.21 11.58
C LEU A 204 15.07 -0.53 11.52
N LYS A 205 14.91 0.40 10.59
CA LYS A 205 13.61 1.01 10.27
C LYS A 205 12.74 0.00 9.55
N VAL A 206 11.57 -0.28 10.10
CA VAL A 206 10.62 -1.22 9.50
C VAL A 206 9.31 -0.52 9.16
N VAL A 207 8.69 -0.88 8.05
CA VAL A 207 7.35 -0.46 7.67
C VAL A 207 6.46 -1.68 7.59
N MET A 208 5.46 -1.77 8.45
CA MET A 208 4.45 -2.82 8.34
C MET A 208 3.43 -2.38 7.29
N GLU A 209 3.56 -2.93 6.08
CA GLU A 209 2.75 -2.54 4.94
C GLU A 209 1.29 -2.96 5.13
N HIS A 210 0.37 -2.14 4.61
CA HIS A 210 -1.05 -2.45 4.43
C HIS A 210 -1.69 -3.25 5.58
N ILE A 211 -1.48 -2.82 6.83
CA ILE A 211 -2.09 -3.48 8.00
C ILE A 211 -3.61 -3.54 7.86
N THR A 212 -4.18 -4.64 8.31
CA THR A 212 -5.61 -4.93 8.16
C THR A 212 -6.33 -5.20 9.48
N THR A 213 -5.58 -5.38 10.57
CA THR A 213 -6.11 -5.77 11.89
C THR A 213 -5.92 -4.68 12.96
N MET A 214 -6.78 -4.72 13.98
CA MET A 214 -6.65 -3.86 15.17
C MET A 214 -5.38 -4.19 15.96
N GLU A 215 -4.98 -5.45 15.95
CA GLU A 215 -3.76 -5.96 16.55
C GLU A 215 -2.53 -5.28 15.95
N ALA A 216 -2.46 -5.16 14.62
CA ALA A 216 -1.37 -4.45 13.95
C ALA A 216 -1.37 -2.96 14.25
N VAL A 217 -2.54 -2.30 14.29
CA VAL A 217 -2.64 -0.89 14.69
C VAL A 217 -2.07 -0.69 16.09
N ARG A 218 -2.52 -1.48 17.07
CA ARG A 218 -2.05 -1.40 18.46
C ARG A 218 -0.56 -1.69 18.58
N PHE A 219 -0.06 -2.63 17.79
CA PHE A 219 1.36 -2.97 17.79
C PHE A 219 2.21 -1.80 17.27
N VAL A 220 1.83 -1.18 16.16
CA VAL A 220 2.51 0.02 15.64
C VAL A 220 2.45 1.17 16.66
N GLU A 221 1.28 1.45 17.24
CA GLU A 221 1.12 2.49 18.28
C GLU A 221 1.94 2.24 19.54
N SER A 222 2.24 0.98 19.86
CA SER A 222 3.06 0.60 21.01
C SER A 222 4.57 0.78 20.79
N CYS A 223 5.00 0.94 19.54
CA CYS A 223 6.40 1.04 19.19
C CYS A 223 6.93 2.47 19.37
N SER A 224 8.22 2.58 19.69
CA SER A 224 8.87 3.89 19.79
C SER A 224 9.03 4.51 18.40
N TYR A 225 8.86 5.84 18.33
CA TYR A 225 8.97 6.61 17.10
C TYR A 225 10.28 6.32 16.35
N GLY A 226 10.16 5.95 15.07
CA GLY A 226 11.29 5.64 14.18
C GLY A 226 11.71 4.17 14.10
N MET A 227 11.14 3.27 14.92
CA MET A 227 11.41 1.83 14.83
C MET A 227 10.44 1.11 13.88
N LEU A 228 9.16 1.49 13.91
CA LEU A 228 8.12 0.97 13.06
C LEU A 228 7.23 2.10 12.56
N ALA A 229 6.92 2.09 11.27
CA ALA A 229 5.98 3.03 10.67
C ALA A 229 4.81 2.27 10.02
N HIS A 230 3.62 2.87 10.06
CA HIS A 230 2.50 2.55 9.17
C HIS A 230 2.32 3.65 8.11
N LEU A 231 1.32 3.54 7.23
CA LEU A 231 1.07 4.41 6.07
C LEU A 231 1.26 5.91 6.32
N HIS A 232 0.92 6.38 7.52
CA HIS A 232 1.04 7.79 7.90
C HIS A 232 2.46 8.22 8.29
N GLU A 233 3.27 7.31 8.84
CA GLU A 233 4.65 7.58 9.28
C GLU A 233 5.71 7.27 8.20
N LEU A 234 5.32 6.57 7.12
CA LEU A 234 6.14 6.35 5.92
C LEU A 234 6.76 7.64 5.39
N ILE A 235 6.04 8.76 5.47
CA ILE A 235 6.52 10.09 5.06
C ILE A 235 7.85 10.42 5.75
N LEU A 236 7.99 10.13 7.06
CA LEU A 236 9.15 10.50 7.85
C LEU A 236 10.39 9.66 7.55
N LEU A 237 10.21 8.46 6.99
CA LEU A 237 11.33 7.58 6.63
C LEU A 237 12.04 8.01 5.34
N PHE A 238 11.34 8.74 4.47
CA PHE A 238 11.82 9.14 3.14
C PHE A 238 12.03 10.63 2.98
N LEU A 239 11.91 11.41 4.06
CA LEU A 239 12.34 12.79 4.11
C LEU A 239 13.86 12.86 4.39
N PRO A 240 14.60 13.79 3.74
CA PRO A 240 16.03 13.99 3.94
C PRO A 240 16.39 14.52 5.33
#